data_AF-A0A0U2V6S9-F1
#
_entry.id   AF-A0A0U2V6S9-F1
#
_cell.length_a   1.000
_cell.length_b   1.000
_cell.length_c   1.000
_cell.angle_alpha   90.00
_cell.angle_beta   90.00
_cell.angle_gamma   90.00
#
_symmetry.space_group_name_H-M   'P 1'
#
loop_
_entity.id
_entity.type
_entity.pdbx_description
1 polymer ?
#
loop_
_entity_poly.entity_id
_entity_poly.type
_entity_poly.pdbx_seq_one_letter_code
_entity_poly.pdbx_strand_id
1 'polypeptide(L)'
;MSFKNKIFAKFPSKYISYKVKDKSKASEIIKGYKAIRKNKLFDDKFYLEKYPKVASSGMDPLLHYIFFGYSEGKKPNDTFDGVFYQNHYCDVDINPLIHYALYGINENRRIEVENKDLSEFYIPDKKSILFVLHEKIGTVGGTGFLNMDIIDNLPDEYNAFILTSDGEDFELWWFNDNLEKIANYKISFKTNFSVIDNDDNFISLGNFDKLFSNDDLAIIYEEILSKLRIDLVHINHLINHSFDLINVIIKKSIPFVVNLHDFYYICPSIHLVDSDCQYCKFNCQNCSGISHNSDISNEFILKRWREECMNLLKNSYVNVAPTQSVIDLYNEIYPDLDNFKVIEHGLKIDKSSYEAKLTSNPIKILIPGHISPHKGSLIIKQLKDYDKNNKMEFHFMGTTIPNLNSYGINHGRYKREDFNRIVGEIKPSFSLILSTCPETYSYTLTESWMAGLPVIASDLGALKERINSNDAGWLVDYTNIKEIYNLIININHNDYENKLSNISKIKFKELDEMCDEYISLFAKLTD
;
A
#
# COMPACT_ATOMS: atom_id res chain seq x y z
N MET A 1 -11.59 17.22 -8.58
CA MET A 1 -13.03 17.03 -8.90
C MET A 1 -13.54 18.21 -9.73
N SER A 2 -14.33 18.02 -10.79
CA SER A 2 -14.81 19.15 -11.61
C SER A 2 -15.79 20.05 -10.86
N PHE A 3 -15.84 21.34 -11.18
CA PHE A 3 -16.74 22.33 -10.58
C PHE A 3 -18.22 21.92 -10.65
N LYS A 4 -18.63 21.25 -11.73
CA LYS A 4 -19.99 20.69 -11.87
C LYS A 4 -20.31 19.66 -10.79
N ASN A 5 -19.37 18.75 -10.48
CA ASN A 5 -19.60 17.70 -9.48
C ASN A 5 -19.78 18.27 -8.05
N LYS A 6 -19.12 19.39 -7.72
CA LYS A 6 -19.28 20.09 -6.44
C LYS A 6 -20.67 20.71 -6.26
N ILE A 7 -21.26 21.26 -7.32
CA ILE A 7 -22.61 21.84 -7.28
C ILE A 7 -23.66 20.72 -7.19
N PHE A 8 -23.51 19.65 -7.98
CA PHE A 8 -24.45 18.52 -7.94
C PHE A 8 -24.40 17.76 -6.60
N ALA A 9 -23.26 17.71 -5.92
CA ALA A 9 -23.12 17.07 -4.61
C ALA A 9 -24.00 17.69 -3.50
N LYS A 10 -24.53 18.91 -3.68
CA LYS A 10 -25.53 19.52 -2.78
C LYS A 10 -26.95 18.95 -2.95
N PHE A 11 -27.19 18.16 -4.00
CA PHE A 11 -28.47 17.50 -4.27
C PHE A 11 -28.27 15.98 -4.41
N PRO A 12 -28.24 15.23 -3.29
CA PRO A 12 -27.83 13.82 -3.29
C PRO A 12 -28.52 12.94 -4.32
N SER A 13 -29.86 13.02 -4.46
CA SER A 13 -30.59 12.21 -5.43
C SER A 13 -30.26 12.55 -6.90
N LYS A 14 -30.01 13.82 -7.21
CA LYS A 14 -29.58 14.24 -8.56
C LYS A 14 -28.15 13.79 -8.85
N TYR A 15 -27.26 13.88 -7.86
CA TYR A 15 -25.89 13.40 -7.97
C TYR A 15 -25.84 11.89 -8.23
N ILE A 16 -26.59 11.09 -7.46
CA ILE A 16 -26.66 9.64 -7.64
C ILE A 16 -27.18 9.28 -9.04
N SER A 17 -28.27 9.92 -9.49
CA SER A 17 -28.85 9.69 -10.82
C SER A 17 -27.91 10.09 -11.97
N TYR A 18 -27.03 11.06 -11.74
CA TYR A 18 -25.99 11.45 -12.70
C TYR A 18 -24.81 10.46 -12.71
N LYS A 19 -24.40 9.98 -11.53
CA LYS A 19 -23.22 9.13 -11.35
C LYS A 19 -23.48 7.67 -11.79
N VAL A 20 -24.70 7.19 -11.60
CA VAL A 20 -25.10 5.80 -11.88
C VAL A 20 -26.04 5.77 -13.08
N LYS A 21 -25.57 5.24 -14.21
CA LYS A 21 -26.34 5.19 -15.47
C LYS A 21 -27.53 4.23 -15.40
N ASP A 22 -27.42 3.15 -14.62
CA ASP A 22 -28.49 2.19 -14.39
C ASP A 22 -29.54 2.79 -13.45
N LYS A 23 -30.77 2.95 -13.95
CA LYS A 23 -31.88 3.56 -13.20
C LYS A 23 -32.32 2.73 -12.00
N SER A 24 -32.26 1.40 -12.08
CA SER A 24 -32.63 0.51 -10.98
C SER A 24 -31.65 0.66 -9.82
N LYS A 25 -30.34 0.53 -10.13
CA LYS A 25 -29.26 0.74 -9.14
C LYS A 25 -29.26 2.15 -8.57
N ALA A 26 -29.49 3.17 -9.40
CA ALA A 26 -29.61 4.55 -8.92
C ALA A 26 -30.79 4.70 -7.95
N SER A 27 -31.95 4.07 -8.24
CA SER A 27 -33.10 4.10 -7.34
C SER A 27 -32.82 3.40 -6.01
N GLU A 28 -32.12 2.27 -6.04
CA GLU A 28 -31.72 1.53 -4.83
C GLU A 28 -30.79 2.38 -3.96
N ILE A 29 -29.75 2.98 -4.56
CA ILE A 29 -28.82 3.85 -3.83
C ILE A 29 -29.54 5.07 -3.24
N ILE A 30 -30.51 5.65 -3.95
CA ILE A 30 -31.33 6.76 -3.42
C ILE A 30 -32.18 6.32 -2.23
N LYS A 31 -32.78 5.11 -2.28
CA LYS A 31 -33.52 4.54 -1.14
C LYS A 31 -32.58 4.30 0.03
N GLY A 32 -31.42 3.71 -0.22
CA GLY A 32 -30.36 3.48 0.75
C GLY A 32 -29.90 4.75 1.44
N TYR A 33 -29.55 5.79 0.67
CA TYR A 33 -29.16 7.11 1.19
C TYR A 33 -30.21 7.66 2.16
N LYS A 34 -31.49 7.61 1.78
CA LYS A 34 -32.60 8.09 2.64
C LYS A 34 -32.75 7.23 3.89
N ALA A 35 -32.64 5.91 3.77
CA ALA A 35 -32.73 4.98 4.90
C ALA A 35 -31.60 5.19 5.91
N ILE A 36 -30.36 5.34 5.43
CA ILE A 36 -29.18 5.64 6.26
C ILE A 36 -29.38 6.93 7.06
N ARG A 37 -29.80 8.02 6.40
CA ARG A 37 -30.08 9.30 7.07
C ARG A 37 -31.24 9.18 8.06
N LYS A 38 -32.32 8.48 7.69
CA LYS A 38 -33.50 8.28 8.56
C LYS A 38 -33.14 7.51 9.83
N ASN A 39 -32.34 6.46 9.72
CA ASN A 39 -31.93 5.60 10.82
C ASN A 39 -30.69 6.10 11.57
N LYS A 40 -30.15 7.28 11.19
CA LYS A 40 -28.94 7.88 11.78
C LYS A 40 -27.71 6.96 11.77
N LEU A 41 -27.56 6.17 10.71
CA LEU A 41 -26.48 5.19 10.58
C LEU A 41 -25.16 5.78 10.06
N PHE A 42 -25.08 7.10 9.91
CA PHE A 42 -23.90 7.80 9.41
C PHE A 42 -23.67 9.05 10.24
N ASP A 43 -22.48 9.20 10.78
CA ASP A 43 -22.07 10.36 11.57
C ASP A 43 -21.15 11.26 10.72
N ASP A 44 -21.68 12.39 10.25
CA ASP A 44 -20.93 13.33 9.43
C ASP A 44 -19.73 13.92 10.18
N LYS A 45 -19.85 14.16 11.49
CA LYS A 45 -18.80 14.77 12.28
C LYS A 45 -17.65 13.78 12.44
N PHE A 46 -17.97 12.57 12.92
CA PHE A 46 -17.01 11.47 13.02
C PHE A 46 -16.28 11.25 11.69
N TYR A 47 -17.02 11.14 10.59
CA TYR A 47 -16.45 10.82 9.29
C TYR A 47 -15.51 11.92 8.78
N LEU A 48 -15.87 13.19 8.98
CA LEU A 48 -15.05 14.32 8.53
C LEU A 48 -13.83 14.56 9.43
N GLU A 49 -13.95 14.29 10.73
CA GLU A 49 -12.82 14.34 11.68
C GLU A 49 -11.83 13.21 11.39
N LYS A 50 -12.31 11.98 11.18
CA LYS A 50 -11.48 10.81 10.88
C LYS A 50 -10.88 10.84 9.47
N TYR A 51 -11.53 11.51 8.50
CA TYR A 51 -11.05 11.59 7.10
C TYR A 51 -10.92 13.04 6.59
N PRO A 52 -9.89 13.81 7.01
CA PRO A 52 -9.75 15.23 6.70
C PRO A 52 -9.74 15.56 5.19
N LYS A 53 -9.17 14.69 4.34
CA LYS A 53 -9.19 14.87 2.86
C LYS A 53 -10.62 14.91 2.30
N VAL A 54 -11.55 14.20 2.92
CA VAL A 54 -12.97 14.26 2.54
C VAL A 54 -13.54 15.63 2.88
N ALA A 55 -13.19 16.20 4.04
CA ALA A 55 -13.61 17.54 4.44
C ALA A 55 -13.15 18.58 3.41
N SER A 56 -11.89 18.52 2.97
CA SER A 56 -11.35 19.43 1.95
C SER A 56 -12.02 19.29 0.57
N SER A 57 -12.66 18.15 0.29
CA SER A 57 -13.35 17.92 -0.99
C SER A 57 -14.63 18.76 -1.16
N GLY A 58 -15.29 19.09 -0.04
CA GLY A 58 -16.60 19.74 0.00
C GLY A 58 -17.77 18.89 -0.51
N MET A 59 -17.56 17.57 -0.70
CA MET A 59 -18.62 16.61 -1.05
C MET A 59 -19.46 16.27 0.18
N ASP A 60 -20.76 15.94 -0.01
CA ASP A 60 -21.56 15.34 1.07
C ASP A 60 -20.86 14.08 1.60
N PRO A 61 -20.57 13.98 2.91
CA PRO A 61 -19.78 12.88 3.46
C PRO A 61 -20.39 11.50 3.22
N LEU A 62 -21.71 11.38 3.30
CA LEU A 62 -22.42 10.13 3.04
C LEU A 62 -22.34 9.73 1.56
N LEU A 63 -22.47 10.67 0.62
CA LEU A 63 -22.23 10.37 -0.80
C LEU A 63 -20.79 9.93 -1.03
N HIS A 64 -19.82 10.57 -0.38
CA HIS A 64 -18.42 10.14 -0.48
C HIS A 64 -18.28 8.70 0.02
N TYR A 65 -18.87 8.38 1.18
CA TYR A 65 -18.85 7.03 1.72
C TYR A 65 -19.47 5.99 0.78
N ILE A 66 -20.67 6.27 0.25
CA ILE A 66 -21.41 5.37 -0.64
C ILE A 66 -20.64 5.05 -1.92
N PHE A 67 -19.95 6.04 -2.50
CA PHE A 67 -19.27 5.86 -3.80
C PHE A 67 -17.79 5.50 -3.70
N PHE A 68 -17.15 5.77 -2.55
CA PHE A 68 -15.70 5.61 -2.39
C PHE A 68 -15.35 5.03 -1.03
N GLY A 69 -15.91 5.57 0.05
CA GLY A 69 -15.45 5.25 1.40
C GLY A 69 -15.61 3.79 1.79
N TYR A 70 -16.74 3.15 1.46
CA TYR A 70 -16.94 1.74 1.84
C TYR A 70 -15.92 0.80 1.16
N SER A 71 -15.61 1.03 -0.12
CA SER A 71 -14.59 0.27 -0.86
C SER A 71 -13.15 0.61 -0.45
N GLU A 72 -12.98 1.68 0.31
CA GLU A 72 -11.70 2.08 0.93
C GLU A 72 -11.62 1.59 2.40
N GLY A 73 -12.55 0.74 2.85
CA GLY A 73 -12.59 0.24 4.22
C GLY A 73 -12.92 1.29 5.29
N LYS A 74 -13.41 2.49 4.90
CA LYS A 74 -13.72 3.56 5.85
C LYS A 74 -14.92 3.18 6.73
N LYS A 75 -14.94 3.66 7.97
CA LYS A 75 -16.08 3.47 8.89
C LYS A 75 -17.05 4.66 8.79
N PRO A 76 -18.37 4.44 8.69
CA PRO A 76 -19.37 5.53 8.63
C PRO A 76 -19.72 6.11 10.01
N ASN A 77 -19.38 5.40 11.10
CA ASN A 77 -19.53 5.76 12.51
C ASN A 77 -18.68 4.80 13.37
N ASP A 78 -18.67 4.97 14.70
CA ASP A 78 -17.87 4.17 15.65
C ASP A 78 -18.32 2.70 15.85
N THR A 79 -19.50 2.34 15.34
CA THR A 79 -20.15 1.04 15.63
C THR A 79 -20.35 0.16 14.40
N PHE A 80 -20.44 0.75 13.21
CA PHE A 80 -20.69 -0.01 11.99
C PHE A 80 -19.39 -0.33 11.27
N ASP A 81 -19.05 -1.61 11.23
CA ASP A 81 -17.89 -2.13 10.53
C ASP A 81 -18.30 -2.72 9.18
N GLY A 82 -18.16 -1.93 8.11
CA GLY A 82 -18.54 -2.34 6.76
C GLY A 82 -17.70 -3.48 6.20
N VAL A 83 -16.43 -3.59 6.61
CA VAL A 83 -15.52 -4.67 6.18
C VAL A 83 -15.93 -5.98 6.84
N PHE A 84 -16.19 -5.96 8.16
CA PHE A 84 -16.77 -7.10 8.86
C PHE A 84 -18.08 -7.53 8.21
N TYR A 85 -19.01 -6.59 7.99
CA TYR A 85 -20.34 -6.91 7.46
C TYR A 85 -20.26 -7.59 6.08
N GLN A 86 -19.36 -7.12 5.20
CA GLN A 86 -19.19 -7.68 3.86
C GLN A 86 -18.60 -9.11 3.89
N ASN A 87 -17.62 -9.37 4.77
CA ASN A 87 -17.00 -10.69 4.85
C ASN A 87 -17.85 -11.69 5.65
N HIS A 88 -18.64 -11.21 6.63
CA HIS A 88 -19.51 -12.05 7.45
C HIS A 88 -20.80 -12.47 6.71
N TYR A 89 -21.30 -11.63 5.79
CA TYR A 89 -22.53 -11.88 5.04
C TYR A 89 -22.26 -12.01 3.54
N CYS A 90 -22.03 -13.25 3.07
CA CYS A 90 -21.71 -13.54 1.67
C CYS A 90 -22.82 -13.22 0.66
N ASP A 91 -24.07 -13.02 1.13
CA ASP A 91 -25.21 -12.65 0.31
C ASP A 91 -25.31 -11.14 0.01
N VAL A 92 -24.42 -10.32 0.59
CA VAL A 92 -24.43 -8.87 0.44
C VAL A 92 -23.59 -8.45 -0.79
N ASP A 93 -24.27 -8.10 -1.88
CA ASP A 93 -23.67 -7.69 -3.16
C ASP A 93 -23.70 -6.16 -3.41
N ILE A 94 -24.29 -5.41 -2.49
CA ILE A 94 -24.36 -3.94 -2.52
C ILE A 94 -23.54 -3.31 -1.38
N ASN A 95 -23.47 -1.98 -1.36
CA ASN A 95 -22.81 -1.24 -0.27
C ASN A 95 -23.32 -1.73 1.10
N PRO A 96 -22.45 -2.17 2.03
CA PRO A 96 -22.85 -2.78 3.30
C PRO A 96 -23.79 -1.91 4.15
N LEU A 97 -23.53 -0.60 4.22
CA LEU A 97 -24.38 0.31 5.00
C LEU A 97 -25.74 0.52 4.34
N ILE A 98 -25.81 0.50 3.01
CA ILE A 98 -27.09 0.53 2.27
C ILE A 98 -27.87 -0.76 2.54
N HIS A 99 -27.22 -1.92 2.43
CA HIS A 99 -27.86 -3.20 2.73
C HIS A 99 -28.39 -3.23 4.16
N TYR A 100 -27.57 -2.86 5.14
CA TYR A 100 -27.97 -2.82 6.54
C TYR A 100 -29.16 -1.88 6.78
N ALA A 101 -29.13 -0.69 6.18
CA ALA A 101 -30.20 0.30 6.32
C ALA A 101 -31.54 -0.13 5.69
N LEU A 102 -31.50 -0.91 4.60
CA LEU A 102 -32.69 -1.37 3.89
C LEU A 102 -33.25 -2.70 4.45
N TYR A 103 -32.36 -3.61 4.83
CA TYR A 103 -32.70 -5.00 5.17
C TYR A 103 -32.13 -5.42 6.53
N GLY A 104 -30.82 -5.20 6.74
CA GLY A 104 -30.10 -5.77 7.88
C GLY A 104 -30.63 -5.39 9.27
N ILE A 105 -31.21 -4.19 9.45
CA ILE A 105 -31.89 -3.82 10.72
C ILE A 105 -33.04 -4.78 11.02
N ASN A 106 -33.90 -5.07 10.04
CA ASN A 106 -35.07 -5.92 10.25
C ASN A 106 -34.68 -7.40 10.37
N GLU A 107 -33.55 -7.77 9.78
CA GLU A 107 -32.98 -9.12 9.85
C GLU A 107 -32.15 -9.35 11.12
N ASN A 108 -31.99 -8.34 11.98
CA ASN A 108 -31.12 -8.37 13.17
C ASN A 108 -29.67 -8.78 12.84
N ARG A 109 -29.14 -8.32 11.70
CA ARG A 109 -27.75 -8.58 11.32
C ARG A 109 -26.79 -7.82 12.24
N ARG A 110 -25.70 -8.49 12.61
CA ARG A 110 -24.61 -7.92 13.41
C ARG A 110 -23.83 -6.90 12.58
N ILE A 111 -23.30 -5.87 13.24
CA ILE A 111 -22.57 -4.77 12.58
C ILE A 111 -21.12 -4.63 13.07
N GLU A 112 -20.76 -5.40 14.09
CA GLU A 112 -19.41 -5.52 14.63
C GLU A 112 -19.20 -6.97 15.11
N VAL A 113 -17.93 -7.33 15.29
CA VAL A 113 -17.53 -8.64 15.83
C VAL A 113 -17.60 -8.60 17.36
N GLU A 114 -18.07 -9.69 17.97
CA GLU A 114 -17.88 -9.95 19.40
C GLU A 114 -16.60 -10.78 19.55
N ASN A 115 -15.74 -10.43 20.51
CA ASN A 115 -14.48 -11.16 20.74
C ASN A 115 -14.80 -12.60 21.13
N LYS A 116 -14.48 -13.53 20.22
CA LYS A 116 -14.69 -14.96 20.43
C LYS A 116 -13.58 -15.56 21.29
N ASP A 117 -13.82 -16.75 21.87
CA ASP A 117 -12.73 -17.49 22.53
C ASP A 117 -11.76 -17.98 21.45
N LEU A 118 -10.56 -17.42 21.44
CA LEU A 118 -9.55 -17.72 20.44
C LEU A 118 -9.18 -19.22 20.41
N SER A 119 -9.34 -19.95 21.51
CA SER A 119 -9.03 -21.39 21.54
C SER A 119 -9.93 -22.23 20.63
N GLU A 120 -11.09 -21.72 20.20
CA GLU A 120 -11.98 -22.38 19.24
C GLU A 120 -11.41 -22.44 17.82
N PHE A 121 -10.42 -21.59 17.50
CA PHE A 121 -9.83 -21.47 16.17
C PHE A 121 -8.52 -22.23 16.00
N TYR A 122 -8.00 -22.83 17.07
CA TYR A 122 -6.84 -23.69 17.00
C TYR A 122 -7.21 -25.05 16.40
N ILE A 123 -6.43 -25.51 15.42
CA ILE A 123 -6.61 -26.81 14.75
C ILE A 123 -5.38 -27.68 15.07
N PRO A 124 -5.52 -28.76 15.87
CA PRO A 124 -4.38 -29.54 16.36
C PRO A 124 -3.42 -30.11 15.31
N ASP A 125 -3.94 -30.48 14.14
CA ASP A 125 -3.17 -31.12 13.07
C ASP A 125 -2.61 -30.11 12.04
N LYS A 126 -2.82 -28.80 12.27
CA LYS A 126 -2.33 -27.73 11.41
C LYS A 126 -1.30 -26.85 12.11
N LYS A 127 -0.41 -26.24 11.33
CA LYS A 127 0.58 -25.26 11.78
C LYS A 127 -0.02 -23.86 11.76
N SER A 128 -0.10 -23.20 12.90
CA SER A 128 -0.70 -21.87 13.02
C SER A 128 0.29 -20.77 12.65
N ILE A 129 -0.01 -19.97 11.62
CA ILE A 129 0.80 -18.81 11.21
C ILE A 129 0.04 -17.51 11.51
N LEU A 130 0.71 -16.55 12.15
CA LEU A 130 0.18 -15.19 12.37
C LEU A 130 0.86 -14.18 11.44
N PHE A 131 0.11 -13.61 10.51
CA PHE A 131 0.53 -12.52 9.65
C PHE A 131 0.23 -11.17 10.33
N VAL A 132 1.23 -10.30 10.46
CA VAL A 132 1.08 -9.00 11.11
C VAL A 132 1.20 -7.88 10.08
N LEU A 133 0.11 -7.13 9.88
CA LEU A 133 -0.04 -6.11 8.85
C LEU A 133 -0.44 -4.75 9.45
N HIS A 134 -0.04 -3.66 8.80
CA HIS A 134 -0.48 -2.32 9.18
C HIS A 134 -1.77 -1.87 8.49
N GLU A 135 -2.19 -2.55 7.42
CA GLU A 135 -3.37 -2.21 6.63
C GLU A 135 -4.57 -3.04 7.06
N LYS A 136 -5.75 -2.43 7.21
CA LYS A 136 -6.99 -3.18 7.44
C LYS A 136 -7.36 -3.98 6.19
N ILE A 137 -7.93 -5.16 6.39
CA ILE A 137 -8.48 -5.96 5.30
C ILE A 137 -9.49 -5.12 4.51
N GLY A 138 -9.42 -5.19 3.17
CA GLY A 138 -10.27 -4.41 2.26
C GLY A 138 -9.74 -3.01 1.91
N THR A 139 -8.59 -2.59 2.46
CA THR A 139 -7.86 -1.42 1.95
C THR A 139 -6.97 -1.81 0.75
N VAL A 140 -6.87 -0.93 -0.25
CA VAL A 140 -6.25 -1.26 -1.55
C VAL A 140 -4.81 -0.75 -1.61
N GLY A 141 -3.84 -1.66 -1.64
CA GLY A 141 -2.40 -1.34 -1.69
C GLY A 141 -1.54 -2.51 -2.21
N GLY A 142 -0.33 -2.23 -2.68
CA GLY A 142 0.58 -3.26 -3.25
C GLY A 142 1.00 -4.33 -2.25
N THR A 143 1.19 -3.95 -0.99
CA THR A 143 1.59 -4.82 0.12
C THR A 143 0.43 -5.70 0.63
N GLY A 144 -0.80 -5.18 0.64
CA GLY A 144 -2.00 -5.96 0.97
C GLY A 144 -2.25 -7.12 -0.01
N PHE A 145 -2.03 -6.92 -1.32
CA PHE A 145 -2.19 -7.97 -2.32
C PHE A 145 -1.21 -9.13 -2.10
N LEU A 146 0.07 -8.85 -1.86
CA LEU A 146 1.09 -9.88 -1.64
C LEU A 146 0.72 -10.84 -0.50
N ASN A 147 0.23 -10.30 0.61
CA ASN A 147 -0.09 -11.12 1.77
C ASN A 147 -1.27 -12.05 1.51
N MET A 148 -2.30 -11.54 0.84
CA MET A 148 -3.41 -12.38 0.41
C MET A 148 -2.96 -13.40 -0.63
N ASP A 149 -2.10 -13.03 -1.57
CA ASP A 149 -1.54 -13.96 -2.55
C ASP A 149 -0.80 -15.12 -1.86
N ILE A 150 -0.04 -14.86 -0.80
CA ILE A 150 0.62 -15.92 -0.01
C ILE A 150 -0.42 -16.77 0.75
N ILE A 151 -1.34 -16.13 1.47
CA ILE A 151 -2.34 -16.80 2.31
C ILE A 151 -3.27 -17.69 1.47
N ASP A 152 -3.73 -17.20 0.31
CA ASP A 152 -4.59 -17.93 -0.62
C ASP A 152 -3.89 -19.14 -1.26
N ASN A 153 -2.55 -19.19 -1.23
CA ASN A 153 -1.74 -20.29 -1.76
C ASN A 153 -1.13 -21.17 -0.65
N LEU A 154 -1.43 -20.93 0.64
CA LEU A 154 -0.94 -21.79 1.71
C LEU A 154 -1.49 -23.21 1.58
N PRO A 155 -0.65 -24.25 1.75
CA PRO A 155 -1.12 -25.64 1.83
C PRO A 155 -2.11 -25.86 2.98
N ASP A 156 -2.99 -26.85 2.84
CA ASP A 156 -4.03 -27.18 3.83
C ASP A 156 -3.51 -27.49 5.24
N GLU A 157 -2.22 -27.82 5.38
CA GLU A 157 -1.55 -28.07 6.67
C GLU A 157 -1.36 -26.80 7.49
N TYR A 158 -1.58 -25.62 6.92
CA TYR A 158 -1.48 -24.34 7.63
C TYR A 158 -2.84 -23.82 8.10
N ASN A 159 -2.83 -23.16 9.25
CA ASN A 159 -3.94 -22.43 9.84
C ASN A 159 -3.55 -20.96 9.93
N ALA A 160 -4.14 -20.10 9.10
CA ALA A 160 -3.66 -18.73 8.93
C ALA A 160 -4.51 -17.72 9.71
N PHE A 161 -3.82 -16.81 10.39
CA PHE A 161 -4.39 -15.69 11.13
C PHE A 161 -3.77 -14.38 10.67
N ILE A 162 -4.55 -13.31 10.66
CA ILE A 162 -4.10 -11.98 10.25
C ILE A 162 -4.42 -11.00 11.36
N LEU A 163 -3.39 -10.31 11.86
CA LEU A 163 -3.52 -9.23 12.83
C LEU A 163 -3.29 -7.89 12.13
N THR A 164 -4.29 -7.01 12.18
CA THR A 164 -4.25 -5.68 11.56
C THR A 164 -4.53 -4.60 12.60
N SER A 165 -4.00 -3.38 12.39
CA SER A 165 -4.24 -2.25 13.28
C SER A 165 -4.32 -0.93 12.54
N ASP A 166 -5.32 -0.09 12.85
CA ASP A 166 -5.36 1.32 12.43
C ASP A 166 -4.96 2.31 13.54
N GLY A 167 -4.40 1.79 14.64
CA GLY A 167 -4.05 2.60 15.80
C GLY A 167 -5.26 2.98 16.67
N GLU A 168 -6.41 2.35 16.47
CA GLU A 168 -7.56 2.41 17.38
C GLU A 168 -8.19 1.02 17.55
N ASP A 169 -8.37 0.30 16.45
CA ASP A 169 -8.84 -1.07 16.42
C ASP A 169 -7.68 -2.02 16.11
N PHE A 170 -7.54 -3.08 16.92
CA PHE A 170 -6.72 -4.24 16.64
C PHE A 170 -7.61 -5.39 16.21
N GLU A 171 -7.64 -5.68 14.92
CA GLU A 171 -8.56 -6.65 14.33
C GLU A 171 -7.81 -7.95 14.04
N LEU A 172 -8.32 -9.05 14.58
CA LEU A 172 -7.81 -10.39 14.36
C LEU A 172 -8.76 -11.16 13.44
N TRP A 173 -8.19 -11.70 12.38
CA TRP A 173 -8.88 -12.43 11.34
C TRP A 173 -8.35 -13.86 11.26
N TRP A 174 -9.24 -14.77 10.92
CA TRP A 174 -8.94 -16.17 10.65
C TRP A 174 -9.29 -16.47 9.20
N PHE A 175 -8.41 -17.19 8.50
CA PHE A 175 -8.64 -17.62 7.14
C PHE A 175 -8.92 -19.12 7.11
N ASN A 176 -10.12 -19.48 6.66
CA ASN A 176 -10.55 -20.86 6.45
C ASN A 176 -11.58 -20.90 5.30
N ASP A 177 -11.10 -21.11 4.08
CA ASP A 177 -11.79 -20.90 2.78
C ASP A 177 -12.26 -19.44 2.53
N ASN A 178 -12.62 -18.72 3.58
CA ASN A 178 -13.02 -17.32 3.59
C ASN A 178 -12.40 -16.62 4.81
N LEU A 179 -12.30 -15.29 4.73
CA LEU A 179 -11.86 -14.46 5.85
C LEU A 179 -12.98 -14.23 6.86
N GLU A 180 -12.71 -14.56 8.12
CA GLU A 180 -13.59 -14.28 9.24
C GLU A 180 -12.90 -13.38 10.26
N LYS A 181 -13.52 -12.25 10.62
CA LYS A 181 -13.06 -11.46 11.78
C LYS A 181 -13.50 -12.19 13.05
N ILE A 182 -12.54 -12.55 13.90
CA ILE A 182 -12.79 -13.33 15.13
C ILE A 182 -12.63 -12.50 16.41
N ALA A 183 -11.91 -11.38 16.34
CA ALA A 183 -11.83 -10.40 17.43
C ALA A 183 -11.55 -8.98 16.91
N ASN A 184 -11.97 -7.99 17.69
CA ASN A 184 -11.58 -6.59 17.56
C ASN A 184 -11.32 -5.99 18.95
N TYR A 185 -10.06 -5.66 19.24
CA TYR A 185 -9.66 -5.03 20.49
C TYR A 185 -9.58 -3.52 20.29
N LYS A 186 -10.38 -2.77 21.05
CA LYS A 186 -10.35 -1.29 21.04
C LYS A 186 -9.24 -0.79 21.96
N ILE A 187 -8.32 -0.02 21.40
CA ILE A 187 -7.17 0.55 22.12
C ILE A 187 -7.20 2.06 21.97
N SER A 188 -7.25 2.77 23.11
CA SER A 188 -7.22 4.23 23.10
C SER A 188 -5.78 4.74 23.13
N PHE A 189 -5.25 5.13 21.98
CA PHE A 189 -4.01 5.91 21.92
C PHE A 189 -4.37 7.40 22.09
N LYS A 190 -4.02 8.01 23.23
CA LYS A 190 -3.91 9.48 23.25
C LYS A 190 -2.65 9.84 22.46
N THR A 191 -2.83 10.33 21.24
CA THR A 191 -1.76 10.51 20.26
C THR A 191 -1.08 11.87 20.39
N ASN A 192 0.25 11.90 20.49
CA ASN A 192 1.06 13.13 20.49
C ASN A 192 2.20 13.08 19.45
N PHE A 193 2.37 11.97 18.73
CA PHE A 193 3.44 11.76 17.77
C PHE A 193 2.85 11.44 16.40
N SER A 194 3.18 12.28 15.42
CA SER A 194 2.81 12.09 14.03
C SER A 194 4.00 12.36 13.15
N VAL A 195 4.13 11.56 12.10
CA VAL A 195 5.10 11.75 11.03
C VAL A 195 4.32 12.26 9.82
N ILE A 196 4.91 13.15 9.05
CA ILE A 196 4.34 13.55 7.76
C ILE A 196 4.91 12.61 6.70
N ASP A 197 4.05 11.88 6.00
CA ASP A 197 4.48 11.19 4.79
C ASP A 197 4.65 12.19 3.64
N ASN A 198 5.29 11.74 2.57
CA ASN A 198 5.63 12.63 1.46
C ASN A 198 4.44 12.93 0.52
N ASP A 199 3.23 12.55 0.92
CA ASP A 199 1.98 13.01 0.31
C ASP A 199 1.31 14.10 1.18
N ASP A 200 2.07 14.68 2.12
CA ASP A 200 1.62 15.60 3.17
C ASP A 200 0.56 14.98 4.10
N ASN A 201 0.52 13.65 4.24
CA ASN A 201 -0.39 13.01 5.19
C ASN A 201 0.27 12.92 6.56
N PHE A 202 -0.47 13.34 7.57
CA PHE A 202 -0.12 13.01 8.95
C PHE A 202 -0.38 11.52 9.18
N ILE A 203 0.69 10.74 9.27
CA ILE A 203 0.68 9.41 9.85
C ILE A 203 0.77 9.60 11.36
N SER A 204 -0.36 9.43 12.05
CA SER A 204 -0.34 9.33 13.50
C SER A 204 0.35 8.04 13.89
N LEU A 205 1.54 8.14 14.47
CA LEU A 205 2.24 7.00 15.07
C LEU A 205 1.95 6.94 16.58
N GLY A 206 0.79 7.44 17.02
CA GLY A 206 0.35 7.33 18.41
C GLY A 206 1.15 8.20 19.38
N ASN A 207 1.54 7.62 20.53
CA ASN A 207 2.45 8.23 21.49
C ASN A 207 3.80 7.54 21.32
N PHE A 208 4.87 8.32 21.08
CA PHE A 208 6.20 7.79 20.76
C PHE A 208 6.66 6.72 21.75
N ASP A 209 6.48 6.91 23.06
CA ASP A 209 6.86 5.90 24.05
C ASP A 209 5.96 4.66 24.00
N LYS A 210 4.66 4.84 23.69
CA LYS A 210 3.71 3.73 23.56
C LYS A 210 3.89 2.90 22.29
N LEU A 211 4.62 3.40 21.29
CA LEU A 211 5.07 2.57 20.17
C LEU A 211 6.06 1.50 20.63
N PHE A 212 6.89 1.82 21.61
CA PHE A 212 7.90 0.89 22.11
C PHE A 212 7.34 -0.06 23.17
N SER A 213 6.46 0.43 24.06
CA SER A 213 5.83 -0.43 25.04
C SER A 213 4.42 0.00 25.43
N ASN A 214 3.50 -0.96 25.46
CA ASN A 214 2.10 -0.82 25.84
C ASN A 214 1.60 -2.13 26.47
N ASP A 215 1.35 -2.09 27.78
CA ASP A 215 0.92 -3.26 28.56
C ASP A 215 -0.36 -3.91 28.01
N ASP A 216 -1.33 -3.10 27.56
CA ASP A 216 -2.58 -3.60 27.01
C ASP A 216 -2.33 -4.43 25.73
N LEU A 217 -1.42 -3.94 24.87
CA LEU A 217 -1.00 -4.66 23.67
C LEU A 217 -0.20 -5.91 23.99
N ALA A 218 0.71 -5.84 24.95
CA ALA A 218 1.48 -7.01 25.39
C ALA A 218 0.55 -8.14 25.87
N ILE A 219 -0.53 -7.82 26.60
CA ILE A 219 -1.55 -8.78 27.03
C ILE A 219 -2.28 -9.36 25.82
N ILE A 220 -2.70 -8.53 24.87
CA ILE A 220 -3.39 -8.98 23.65
C ILE A 220 -2.49 -9.92 22.83
N TYR A 221 -1.22 -9.56 22.60
CA TYR A 221 -0.29 -10.43 21.90
C TYR A 221 -0.07 -11.75 22.63
N GLU A 222 0.11 -11.72 23.96
CA GLU A 222 0.25 -12.93 24.77
C GLU A 222 -0.98 -13.85 24.65
N GLU A 223 -2.19 -13.28 24.67
CA GLU A 223 -3.44 -14.01 24.50
C GLU A 223 -3.52 -14.66 23.12
N ILE A 224 -3.33 -13.87 22.05
CA ILE A 224 -3.38 -14.34 20.66
C ILE A 224 -2.37 -15.48 20.44
N LEU A 225 -1.10 -15.24 20.76
CA LEU A 225 -0.02 -16.21 20.52
C LEU A 225 -0.24 -17.50 21.31
N SER A 226 -0.76 -17.42 22.54
CA SER A 226 -0.96 -18.60 23.39
C SER A 226 -2.22 -19.39 23.06
N LYS A 227 -3.35 -18.71 22.84
CA LYS A 227 -4.65 -19.35 22.64
C LYS A 227 -4.77 -19.99 21.27
N LEU A 228 -4.20 -19.35 20.25
CA LEU A 228 -4.14 -19.88 18.88
C LEU A 228 -2.98 -20.87 18.68
N ARG A 229 -2.08 -20.98 19.66
CA ARG A 229 -0.84 -21.76 19.60
C ARG A 229 -0.08 -21.47 18.32
N ILE A 230 0.30 -20.21 18.14
CA ILE A 230 1.00 -19.76 16.95
C ILE A 230 2.39 -20.43 16.88
N ASP A 231 2.66 -21.09 15.76
CA ASP A 231 3.92 -21.77 15.47
C ASP A 231 4.92 -20.84 14.75
N LEU A 232 4.41 -19.85 14.01
CA LEU A 232 5.22 -18.90 13.24
C LEU A 232 4.55 -17.53 13.17
N VAL A 233 5.33 -16.45 13.35
CA VAL A 233 4.86 -15.08 13.07
C VAL A 233 5.51 -14.54 11.80
N HIS A 234 4.71 -14.05 10.86
CA HIS A 234 5.17 -13.35 9.66
C HIS A 234 4.87 -11.85 9.79
N ILE A 235 5.90 -11.09 10.20
CA ILE A 235 5.81 -9.65 10.36
C ILE A 235 6.01 -8.98 9.01
N ASN A 236 4.93 -8.40 8.49
CA ASN A 236 5.01 -7.62 7.26
C ASN A 236 5.19 -6.14 7.53
N HIS A 237 4.61 -5.64 8.63
CA HIS A 237 4.75 -4.26 9.03
C HIS A 237 4.32 -4.05 10.49
N LEU A 238 4.92 -3.07 11.19
CA LEU A 238 4.57 -2.72 12.58
C LEU A 238 4.00 -1.30 12.78
N ILE A 239 3.74 -0.52 11.71
CA ILE A 239 2.89 0.70 11.82
C ILE A 239 1.61 0.34 12.56
N ASN A 240 1.27 1.15 13.57
CA ASN A 240 0.14 0.98 14.48
C ASN A 240 0.21 -0.27 15.39
N HIS A 241 1.32 -0.99 15.40
CA HIS A 241 1.67 -2.03 16.36
C HIS A 241 2.73 -1.50 17.34
N SER A 242 2.81 -2.09 18.53
CA SER A 242 3.92 -1.86 19.44
C SER A 242 5.02 -2.91 19.31
N PHE A 243 6.25 -2.54 19.67
CA PHE A 243 7.41 -3.45 19.70
C PHE A 243 7.30 -4.53 20.79
N ASP A 244 6.32 -4.46 21.71
CA ASP A 244 6.07 -5.53 22.70
C ASP A 244 5.79 -6.87 22.04
N LEU A 245 5.24 -6.90 20.82
CA LEU A 245 5.04 -8.12 20.06
C LEU A 245 6.34 -8.94 19.97
N ILE A 246 7.47 -8.27 19.73
CA ILE A 246 8.78 -8.92 19.61
C ILE A 246 9.21 -9.53 20.95
N ASN A 247 9.00 -8.80 22.04
CA ASN A 247 9.32 -9.28 23.39
C ASN A 247 8.51 -10.53 23.74
N VAL A 248 7.23 -10.54 23.38
CA VAL A 248 6.34 -11.69 23.61
C VAL A 248 6.75 -12.89 22.74
N ILE A 249 7.03 -12.67 21.45
CA ILE A 249 7.50 -13.72 20.51
C ILE A 249 8.79 -14.37 21.02
N ILE A 250 9.80 -13.57 21.38
CA ILE A 250 11.10 -14.06 21.89
C ILE A 250 10.89 -14.86 23.18
N LYS A 251 10.10 -14.33 24.13
CA LYS A 251 9.79 -15.01 25.40
C LYS A 251 9.13 -16.37 25.17
N LYS A 252 8.30 -16.51 24.13
CA LYS A 252 7.64 -17.76 23.76
C LYS A 252 8.48 -18.66 22.87
N SER A 253 9.65 -18.20 22.42
CA SER A 253 10.50 -18.92 21.47
C SER A 253 9.77 -19.28 20.18
N ILE A 254 8.87 -18.40 19.72
CA ILE A 254 8.18 -18.56 18.44
C ILE A 254 9.09 -18.00 17.34
N PRO A 255 9.44 -18.76 16.30
CA PRO A 255 10.20 -18.23 15.17
C PRO A 255 9.39 -17.14 14.45
N PHE A 256 10.08 -16.16 13.88
CA PHE A 256 9.41 -15.13 13.09
C PHE A 256 10.24 -14.66 11.90
N VAL A 257 9.53 -14.28 10.85
CA VAL A 257 10.06 -13.74 9.59
C VAL A 257 9.64 -12.28 9.49
N VAL A 258 10.54 -11.43 8.97
CA VAL A 258 10.25 -10.01 8.75
C VAL A 258 10.36 -9.71 7.26
N ASN A 259 9.34 -9.11 6.67
CA ASN A 259 9.42 -8.60 5.29
C ASN A 259 9.84 -7.12 5.28
N LEU A 260 10.76 -6.78 4.38
CA LEU A 260 11.30 -5.44 4.18
C LEU A 260 10.69 -4.80 2.93
N HIS A 261 9.40 -4.48 2.99
CA HIS A 261 8.64 -3.89 1.88
C HIS A 261 8.90 -2.39 1.68
N ASP A 262 9.38 -1.73 2.72
CA ASP A 262 9.81 -0.33 2.75
C ASP A 262 10.97 -0.15 3.76
N PHE A 263 11.30 1.10 4.09
CA PHE A 263 12.40 1.43 4.98
C PHE A 263 11.95 1.77 6.41
N TYR A 264 10.76 1.33 6.84
CA TYR A 264 10.25 1.51 8.19
C TYR A 264 11.26 1.10 9.25
N TYR A 265 11.93 -0.04 9.08
CA TYR A 265 12.92 -0.54 10.03
C TYR A 265 14.26 0.19 9.95
N ILE A 266 14.46 1.15 9.03
CA ILE A 266 15.59 2.08 9.03
C ILE A 266 15.19 3.44 9.62
N CYS A 267 13.99 3.91 9.27
CA CYS A 267 13.48 5.23 9.60
C CYS A 267 11.94 5.23 9.67
N PRO A 268 11.33 5.83 10.70
CA PRO A 268 9.87 5.85 10.86
C PRO A 268 9.14 6.64 9.75
N SER A 269 9.87 7.41 8.92
CA SER A 269 9.31 8.11 7.75
C SER A 269 9.23 7.26 6.48
N ILE A 270 9.62 5.98 6.55
CA ILE A 270 9.48 4.89 5.56
C ILE A 270 10.10 5.08 4.16
N HIS A 271 10.32 6.32 3.71
CA HIS A 271 10.74 6.65 2.33
C HIS A 271 12.17 7.18 2.21
N LEU A 272 12.83 7.49 3.34
CA LEU A 272 14.20 8.02 3.38
C LEU A 272 14.40 9.33 2.59
N VAL A 273 13.40 10.19 2.53
CA VAL A 273 13.53 11.53 1.90
C VAL A 273 13.43 12.64 2.94
N ASP A 274 13.93 13.81 2.58
CA ASP A 274 13.80 15.05 3.36
C ASP A 274 12.51 15.82 3.03
N SER A 275 12.34 16.99 3.66
CA SER A 275 11.22 17.90 3.43
C SER A 275 11.09 18.42 2.00
N ASP A 276 12.16 18.36 1.20
CA ASP A 276 12.15 18.72 -0.23
C ASP A 276 11.93 17.49 -1.13
N CYS A 277 11.51 16.36 -0.52
CA CYS A 277 11.31 15.07 -1.17
C CYS A 277 12.57 14.55 -1.88
N GLN A 278 13.76 14.87 -1.38
CA GLN A 278 15.03 14.37 -1.91
C GLN A 278 15.55 13.20 -1.07
N TYR A 279 16.10 12.17 -1.71
CA TYR A 279 16.74 11.06 -0.99
C TYR A 279 17.82 11.58 -0.03
N CYS A 280 17.61 11.39 1.27
CA CYS A 280 18.44 12.03 2.30
C CYS A 280 19.78 11.32 2.50
N LYS A 281 19.97 10.10 1.96
CA LYS A 281 21.18 9.27 2.11
C LYS A 281 21.62 9.15 3.58
N PHE A 282 20.65 9.02 4.48
CA PHE A 282 20.88 8.93 5.93
C PHE A 282 21.59 10.15 6.55
N ASN A 283 21.53 11.34 5.92
CA ASN A 283 22.01 12.57 6.53
C ASN A 283 21.03 13.05 7.62
N CYS A 284 21.21 12.51 8.83
CA CYS A 284 20.22 12.65 9.90
C CYS A 284 20.53 13.74 10.93
N GLN A 285 21.68 14.43 10.83
CA GLN A 285 22.08 15.47 11.81
C GLN A 285 21.12 16.68 11.84
N ASN A 286 20.49 17.01 10.71
CA ASN A 286 19.46 18.03 10.59
C ASN A 286 18.20 17.45 9.93
N CYS A 287 17.78 16.26 10.37
CA CYS A 287 16.67 15.54 9.74
C CYS A 287 15.37 16.37 9.81
N SER A 288 14.81 16.70 8.65
CA SER A 288 13.50 17.35 8.51
C SER A 288 12.37 16.40 8.13
N GLY A 289 12.68 15.11 7.91
CA GLY A 289 11.74 14.13 7.34
C GLY A 289 11.01 13.23 8.33
N ILE A 290 11.22 13.37 9.66
CA ILE A 290 10.60 12.49 10.67
C ILE A 290 9.49 13.22 11.44
N SER A 291 9.84 14.14 12.34
CA SER A 291 8.88 14.91 13.12
C SER A 291 9.11 16.40 12.95
N HIS A 292 8.00 17.14 12.87
CA HIS A 292 8.00 18.61 12.95
C HIS A 292 7.71 19.12 14.36
N ASN A 293 7.54 18.22 15.35
CA ASN A 293 7.22 18.58 16.73
C ASN A 293 8.49 18.99 17.50
N SER A 294 8.41 20.06 18.31
CA SER A 294 9.56 20.73 18.94
C SER A 294 10.12 20.06 20.19
N ASP A 295 9.41 19.08 20.76
CA ASP A 295 9.69 18.60 22.12
C ASP A 295 10.72 17.45 22.17
N ILE A 296 10.95 16.75 21.06
CA ILE A 296 11.90 15.64 20.96
C ILE A 296 12.72 15.79 19.67
N SER A 297 14.05 15.68 19.75
CA SER A 297 14.90 15.79 18.56
C SER A 297 14.74 14.57 17.65
N ASN A 298 14.73 14.80 16.33
CA ASN A 298 14.69 13.72 15.33
C ASN A 298 15.89 12.76 15.44
N GLU A 299 17.04 13.25 15.91
CA GLU A 299 18.21 12.41 16.20
C GLU A 299 17.93 11.39 17.30
N PHE A 300 17.32 11.81 18.41
CA PHE A 300 16.95 10.90 19.51
C PHE A 300 15.92 9.87 19.05
N ILE A 301 14.90 10.31 18.31
CA ILE A 301 13.87 9.43 17.77
C ILE A 301 14.51 8.36 16.90
N LEU A 302 15.32 8.78 15.93
CA LEU A 302 15.95 7.85 14.99
C LEU A 302 16.91 6.89 15.66
N LYS A 303 17.69 7.35 16.65
CA LYS A 303 18.60 6.49 17.41
C LYS A 303 17.83 5.38 18.13
N ARG A 304 16.83 5.75 18.93
CA ARG A 304 16.00 4.78 19.67
C ARG A 304 15.29 3.83 18.70
N TRP A 305 14.76 4.38 17.61
CA TRP A 305 14.09 3.60 16.58
C TRP A 305 14.98 2.50 15.98
N ARG A 306 16.22 2.87 15.62
CA ARG A 306 17.20 1.93 15.06
C ARG A 306 17.68 0.90 16.08
N GLU A 307 17.80 1.25 17.35
CA GLU A 307 18.14 0.30 18.42
C GLU A 307 17.06 -0.80 18.54
N GLU A 308 15.79 -0.41 18.51
CA GLU A 308 14.66 -1.35 18.60
C GLU A 308 14.48 -2.18 17.33
N CYS A 309 14.63 -1.56 16.16
CA CYS A 309 14.62 -2.28 14.89
C CYS A 309 15.81 -3.25 14.77
N MET A 310 17.00 -2.87 15.24
CA MET A 310 18.14 -3.79 15.30
C MET A 310 17.85 -5.01 16.18
N ASN A 311 17.25 -4.80 17.36
CA ASN A 311 16.84 -5.90 18.23
C ASN A 311 15.84 -6.84 17.55
N LEU A 312 14.82 -6.27 16.87
CA LEU A 312 13.84 -7.03 16.11
C LEU A 312 14.50 -7.83 14.98
N LEU A 313 15.25 -7.17 14.09
CA LEU A 313 15.81 -7.77 12.89
C LEU A 313 16.88 -8.82 13.21
N LYS A 314 17.64 -8.63 14.29
CA LYS A 314 18.65 -9.60 14.74
C LYS A 314 18.03 -10.89 15.29
N ASN A 315 16.88 -10.79 15.95
CA ASN A 315 16.19 -11.94 16.53
C ASN A 315 15.23 -12.63 15.55
N SER A 316 14.95 -12.03 14.39
CA SER A 316 14.18 -12.70 13.35
C SER A 316 14.98 -13.88 12.78
N TYR A 317 14.28 -14.92 12.34
CA TYR A 317 14.93 -16.04 11.66
C TYR A 317 15.51 -15.58 10.31
N VAL A 318 14.74 -14.77 9.58
CA VAL A 318 15.18 -14.16 8.33
C VAL A 318 14.44 -12.86 8.08
N ASN A 319 15.18 -11.90 7.53
CA ASN A 319 14.69 -10.63 7.00
C ASN A 319 14.60 -10.74 5.48
N VAL A 320 13.39 -10.85 4.96
CA VAL A 320 13.12 -11.04 3.53
C VAL A 320 13.01 -9.69 2.84
N ALA A 321 13.86 -9.47 1.84
CA ALA A 321 13.83 -8.28 1.00
C ALA A 321 13.42 -8.65 -0.43
N PRO A 322 12.72 -7.76 -1.15
CA PRO A 322 12.35 -8.02 -2.54
C PRO A 322 13.53 -7.97 -3.52
N THR A 323 14.60 -7.24 -3.19
CA THR A 323 15.80 -7.12 -4.04
C THR A 323 17.09 -6.96 -3.22
N GLN A 324 18.26 -7.10 -3.86
CA GLN A 324 19.55 -7.00 -3.19
C GLN A 324 19.86 -5.57 -2.73
N SER A 325 19.45 -4.55 -3.48
CA SER A 325 19.69 -3.14 -3.11
C SER A 325 18.96 -2.72 -1.83
N VAL A 326 17.86 -3.38 -1.46
CA VAL A 326 17.24 -3.20 -0.15
C VAL A 326 18.16 -3.75 0.94
N ILE A 327 18.68 -4.97 0.78
CA ILE A 327 19.64 -5.58 1.72
C ILE A 327 20.88 -4.70 1.87
N ASP A 328 21.42 -4.17 0.77
CA ASP A 328 22.59 -3.30 0.78
C ASP A 328 22.34 -2.02 1.61
N LEU A 329 21.17 -1.39 1.44
CA LEU A 329 20.76 -0.22 2.24
C LEU A 329 20.58 -0.55 3.72
N TYR A 330 20.05 -1.73 4.04
CA TYR A 330 19.94 -2.19 5.43
C TYR A 330 21.33 -2.47 6.02
N ASN A 331 22.26 -3.05 5.27
CA ASN A 331 23.64 -3.31 5.71
C ASN A 331 24.46 -2.03 5.95
N GLU A 332 24.17 -0.93 5.24
CA GLU A 332 24.76 0.38 5.54
C GLU A 332 24.39 0.89 6.95
N ILE A 333 23.22 0.47 7.48
CA ILE A 333 22.71 0.89 8.78
C ILE A 333 22.97 -0.14 9.87
N TYR A 334 22.85 -1.42 9.53
CA TYR A 334 22.93 -2.57 10.41
C TYR A 334 23.97 -3.58 9.89
N PRO A 335 25.27 -3.23 9.88
CA PRO A 335 26.32 -4.06 9.28
C PRO A 335 26.54 -5.40 9.97
N ASP A 336 26.02 -5.57 11.19
CA ASP A 336 26.14 -6.80 11.99
C ASP A 336 25.03 -7.83 11.69
N LEU A 337 24.07 -7.52 10.80
CA LEU A 337 23.02 -8.44 10.40
C LEU A 337 23.47 -9.29 9.20
N ASP A 338 23.28 -10.60 9.29
CA ASP A 338 23.62 -11.57 8.24
C ASP A 338 22.44 -12.45 7.81
N ASN A 339 21.28 -12.28 8.45
CA ASN A 339 20.08 -13.08 8.28
C ASN A 339 19.13 -12.50 7.22
N PHE A 340 19.64 -12.10 6.05
CA PHE A 340 18.81 -11.60 4.96
C PHE A 340 18.58 -12.65 3.87
N LYS A 341 17.42 -12.59 3.22
CA LYS A 341 17.10 -13.40 2.02
C LYS A 341 16.37 -12.54 0.99
N VAL A 342 16.76 -12.66 -0.27
CA VAL A 342 15.97 -12.10 -1.38
C VAL A 342 14.84 -13.07 -1.72
N ILE A 343 13.60 -12.59 -1.70
CA ILE A 343 12.45 -13.24 -2.35
C ILE A 343 11.79 -12.18 -3.23
N GLU A 344 11.98 -12.30 -4.54
CA GLU A 344 11.42 -11.35 -5.51
C GLU A 344 9.89 -11.42 -5.54
N HIS A 345 9.21 -10.28 -5.71
CA HIS A 345 7.77 -10.29 -5.90
C HIS A 345 7.36 -10.94 -7.21
N GLY A 346 6.44 -11.89 -7.14
CA GLY A 346 5.79 -12.54 -8.27
C GLY A 346 4.53 -11.79 -8.72
N LEU A 347 4.21 -11.89 -10.01
CA LEU A 347 2.97 -11.32 -10.57
C LEU A 347 2.28 -12.33 -11.48
N LYS A 348 0.95 -12.27 -11.52
CA LYS A 348 0.11 -13.00 -12.48
C LYS A 348 -0.41 -12.05 -13.55
N ILE A 349 0.35 -11.87 -14.64
CA ILE A 349 -0.03 -10.96 -15.73
C ILE A 349 0.31 -11.60 -17.08
N ASP A 350 -0.64 -11.54 -18.01
CA ASP A 350 -0.41 -11.98 -19.39
C ASP A 350 0.56 -11.04 -20.13
N LYS A 351 1.40 -11.58 -21.01
CA LYS A 351 2.23 -10.72 -21.89
C LYS A 351 1.35 -9.89 -22.82
N SER A 352 1.67 -8.62 -22.96
CA SER A 352 0.98 -7.72 -23.89
C SER A 352 1.22 -8.12 -25.35
N SER A 353 0.22 -7.89 -26.22
CA SER A 353 0.37 -7.96 -27.67
C SER A 353 0.86 -6.65 -28.29
N TYR A 354 1.13 -5.63 -27.47
CA TYR A 354 1.59 -4.32 -27.93
C TYR A 354 3.10 -4.34 -28.25
N GLU A 355 3.46 -3.92 -29.45
CA GLU A 355 4.84 -3.66 -29.85
C GLU A 355 5.13 -2.16 -29.73
N ALA A 356 5.95 -1.80 -28.75
CA ALA A 356 6.33 -0.41 -28.50
C ALA A 356 7.12 0.17 -29.69
N LYS A 357 6.82 1.44 -30.01
CA LYS A 357 7.51 2.20 -31.06
C LYS A 357 7.85 3.58 -30.56
N LEU A 358 9.01 4.08 -30.96
CA LEU A 358 9.41 5.46 -30.69
C LEU A 358 8.55 6.41 -31.55
N THR A 359 7.61 7.08 -30.91
CA THR A 359 6.73 8.08 -31.54
C THR A 359 7.48 9.39 -31.74
N SER A 360 7.15 10.13 -32.79
CA SER A 360 7.71 11.45 -33.06
C SER A 360 6.60 12.48 -33.18
N ASN A 361 6.63 13.52 -32.33
CA ASN A 361 5.73 14.69 -32.34
C ASN A 361 4.23 14.39 -32.09
N PRO A 362 3.78 14.26 -30.83
CA PRO A 362 4.60 14.23 -29.60
C PRO A 362 5.16 12.84 -29.33
N ILE A 363 6.25 12.78 -28.57
CA ILE A 363 6.72 11.56 -27.92
C ILE A 363 5.73 11.24 -26.79
N LYS A 364 4.99 10.14 -26.93
CA LYS A 364 4.03 9.68 -25.92
C LYS A 364 4.73 8.92 -24.80
N ILE A 365 4.55 9.37 -23.57
CA ILE A 365 5.28 8.85 -22.41
C ILE A 365 4.26 8.40 -21.36
N LEU A 366 4.36 7.15 -20.94
CA LEU A 366 3.51 6.60 -19.87
C LEU A 366 4.14 6.87 -18.50
N ILE A 367 3.32 7.30 -17.55
CA ILE A 367 3.72 7.46 -16.15
C ILE A 367 2.70 6.66 -15.32
N PRO A 368 3.03 5.41 -14.96
CA PRO A 368 2.14 4.55 -14.18
C PRO A 368 2.32 4.74 -12.66
N GLY A 369 1.27 4.44 -11.89
CA GLY A 369 1.32 4.31 -10.42
C GLY A 369 0.67 5.45 -9.63
N HIS A 370 1.03 5.54 -8.35
CA HIS A 370 0.66 6.66 -7.48
C HIS A 370 1.69 7.79 -7.64
N ILE A 371 1.31 8.87 -8.33
CA ILE A 371 2.26 9.91 -8.77
C ILE A 371 2.25 11.07 -7.77
N SER A 372 2.85 10.81 -6.61
CA SER A 372 3.08 11.74 -5.50
C SER A 372 4.40 12.52 -5.66
N PRO A 373 4.71 13.48 -4.76
CA PRO A 373 6.00 14.18 -4.74
C PRO A 373 7.21 13.24 -4.78
N HIS A 374 7.27 12.26 -3.88
CA HIS A 374 8.36 11.28 -3.80
C HIS A 374 8.40 10.28 -4.97
N LYS A 375 7.31 10.15 -5.73
CA LYS A 375 7.23 9.37 -6.97
C LYS A 375 7.48 10.21 -8.23
N GLY A 376 8.03 11.42 -8.07
CA GLY A 376 8.53 12.25 -9.18
C GLY A 376 7.53 13.26 -9.76
N SER A 377 6.38 13.49 -9.14
CA SER A 377 5.38 14.46 -9.66
C SER A 377 5.94 15.88 -9.87
N LEU A 378 6.84 16.33 -8.98
CA LEU A 378 7.51 17.63 -9.09
C LEU A 378 8.49 17.66 -10.28
N ILE A 379 9.19 16.57 -10.52
CA ILE A 379 10.13 16.41 -11.64
C ILE A 379 9.38 16.42 -12.96
N ILE A 380 8.25 15.71 -13.04
CA ILE A 380 7.39 15.69 -14.23
C ILE A 380 6.91 17.11 -14.57
N LYS A 381 6.54 17.91 -13.56
CA LYS A 381 6.17 19.31 -13.72
C LYS A 381 7.33 20.12 -14.32
N GLN A 382 8.52 19.99 -13.75
CA GLN A 382 9.73 20.68 -14.23
C GLN A 382 10.10 20.26 -15.66
N LEU A 383 9.97 18.98 -16.01
CA LEU A 383 10.19 18.48 -17.37
C LEU A 383 9.22 19.12 -18.37
N LYS A 384 7.93 19.22 -18.02
CA LYS A 384 6.96 19.87 -18.91
C LYS A 384 7.20 21.36 -19.03
N ASP A 385 7.62 22.02 -17.95
CA ASP A 385 8.02 23.43 -17.98
C ASP A 385 9.26 23.65 -18.88
N TYR A 386 10.15 22.66 -18.99
CA TYR A 386 11.30 22.66 -19.89
C TYR A 386 10.92 22.44 -21.37
N ASP A 387 9.84 21.70 -21.63
CA ASP A 387 9.34 21.34 -22.97
C ASP A 387 8.61 22.48 -23.69
N LYS A 388 9.32 23.56 -24.02
CA LYS A 388 8.74 24.75 -24.66
C LYS A 388 8.08 24.49 -26.03
N ASN A 389 8.49 23.41 -26.70
CA ASN A 389 8.02 23.09 -28.05
C ASN A 389 6.99 21.95 -28.08
N ASN A 390 6.47 21.53 -26.92
CA ASN A 390 5.50 20.43 -26.81
C ASN A 390 5.95 19.14 -27.51
N LYS A 391 7.23 18.78 -27.37
CA LYS A 391 7.78 17.53 -27.90
C LYS A 391 7.28 16.30 -27.14
N MET A 392 6.79 16.45 -25.92
CA MET A 392 6.34 15.35 -25.06
C MET A 392 4.85 15.44 -24.73
N GLU A 393 4.18 14.28 -24.73
CA GLU A 393 2.81 14.08 -24.25
C GLU A 393 2.81 13.06 -23.12
N PHE A 394 2.49 13.52 -21.90
CA PHE A 394 2.43 12.66 -20.72
C PHE A 394 1.06 11.98 -20.60
N HIS A 395 1.08 10.68 -20.32
CA HIS A 395 -0.09 9.88 -20.01
C HIS A 395 0.04 9.33 -18.59
N PHE A 396 -0.80 9.82 -17.68
CA PHE A 396 -0.83 9.37 -16.29
C PHE A 396 -1.79 8.20 -16.14
N MET A 397 -1.31 7.09 -15.61
CA MET A 397 -2.11 5.89 -15.37
C MET A 397 -2.02 5.51 -13.90
N GLY A 398 -3.10 5.69 -13.14
CA GLY A 398 -3.12 5.55 -11.69
C GLY A 398 -3.69 6.79 -11.00
N THR A 399 -3.17 7.10 -9.81
CA THR A 399 -3.59 8.28 -9.03
C THR A 399 -2.59 9.41 -9.16
N THR A 400 -3.07 10.62 -9.39
CA THR A 400 -2.24 11.83 -9.51
C THR A 400 -2.59 12.84 -8.44
N ILE A 401 -1.60 13.62 -8.02
CA ILE A 401 -1.88 14.86 -7.28
C ILE A 401 -2.72 15.82 -8.16
N PRO A 402 -3.70 16.56 -7.61
CA PRO A 402 -4.69 17.28 -8.41
C PRO A 402 -4.12 18.26 -9.44
N ASN A 403 -3.01 18.92 -9.10
CA ASN A 403 -2.29 19.88 -9.94
C ASN A 403 -1.49 19.25 -11.08
N LEU A 404 -1.21 17.94 -11.05
CA LEU A 404 -0.48 17.27 -12.13
C LEU A 404 -1.37 17.05 -13.37
N ASN A 405 -2.70 17.02 -13.20
CA ASN A 405 -3.65 16.78 -14.29
C ASN A 405 -3.61 17.84 -15.41
N SER A 406 -3.04 19.02 -15.18
CA SER A 406 -2.86 20.04 -16.22
C SER A 406 -1.65 19.78 -17.12
N TYR A 407 -0.78 18.83 -16.77
CA TYR A 407 0.49 18.58 -17.45
C TYR A 407 0.45 17.39 -18.42
N GLY A 408 -0.67 16.67 -18.50
CA GLY A 408 -0.84 15.48 -19.33
C GLY A 408 -2.25 14.91 -19.28
N ILE A 409 -2.44 13.77 -19.95
CA ILE A 409 -3.72 13.06 -20.04
C ILE A 409 -3.82 12.08 -18.87
N ASN A 410 -4.81 12.25 -18.00
CA ASN A 410 -5.05 11.34 -16.87
C ASN A 410 -6.07 10.26 -17.24
N HIS A 411 -5.63 9.00 -17.22
CA HIS A 411 -6.44 7.80 -17.51
C HIS A 411 -7.12 7.22 -16.26
N GLY A 412 -6.81 7.76 -15.08
CA GLY A 412 -7.39 7.35 -13.80
C GLY A 412 -6.79 6.05 -13.26
N ARG A 413 -7.38 5.56 -12.17
CA ARG A 413 -7.01 4.28 -11.54
C ARG A 413 -7.27 3.13 -12.52
N TYR A 414 -6.38 2.15 -12.51
CA TYR A 414 -6.48 0.93 -13.30
C TYR A 414 -6.42 -0.29 -12.37
N LYS A 415 -6.95 -1.42 -12.82
CA LYS A 415 -6.67 -2.73 -12.24
C LYS A 415 -5.44 -3.33 -12.94
N ARG A 416 -4.68 -4.17 -12.24
CA ARG A 416 -3.49 -4.83 -12.81
C ARG A 416 -3.79 -5.53 -14.15
N GLU A 417 -4.90 -6.24 -14.23
CA GLU A 417 -5.40 -6.92 -15.46
C GLU A 417 -5.66 -5.98 -16.65
N ASP A 418 -5.94 -4.70 -16.39
CA ASP A 418 -6.22 -3.70 -17.42
C ASP A 418 -4.96 -2.99 -17.94
N PHE A 419 -3.80 -3.17 -17.30
CA PHE A 419 -2.58 -2.42 -17.61
C PHE A 419 -2.23 -2.52 -19.10
N ASN A 420 -2.12 -3.74 -19.63
CA ASN A 420 -1.77 -3.99 -21.02
C ASN A 420 -2.78 -3.41 -22.01
N ARG A 421 -4.08 -3.50 -21.70
CA ARG A 421 -5.15 -2.94 -22.53
C ARG A 421 -5.01 -1.42 -22.63
N ILE A 422 -4.82 -0.74 -21.50
CA ILE A 422 -4.68 0.72 -21.45
C ILE A 422 -3.39 1.16 -22.17
N VAL A 423 -2.29 0.42 -22.01
CA VAL A 423 -1.05 0.65 -22.78
C VAL A 423 -1.30 0.56 -24.28
N GLY A 424 -2.03 -0.47 -24.73
CA GLY A 424 -2.39 -0.65 -26.15
C GLY A 424 -3.29 0.46 -26.71
N GLU A 425 -4.11 1.10 -25.87
CA GLU A 425 -4.94 2.26 -26.23
C GLU A 425 -4.11 3.54 -26.34
N ILE A 426 -3.20 3.77 -25.38
CA ILE A 426 -2.32 4.95 -25.34
C ILE A 426 -1.27 4.91 -26.46
N LYS A 427 -0.67 3.73 -26.66
CA LYS A 427 0.50 3.46 -27.51
C LYS A 427 1.70 4.34 -27.15
N PRO A 428 2.21 4.26 -25.91
CA PRO A 428 3.37 5.05 -25.49
C PRO A 428 4.66 4.49 -26.08
N SER A 429 5.68 5.34 -26.15
CA SER A 429 7.03 4.96 -26.58
C SER A 429 7.82 4.27 -25.47
N PHE A 430 7.64 4.73 -24.23
CA PHE A 430 8.30 4.19 -23.05
C PHE A 430 7.54 4.62 -21.79
N SER A 431 7.87 4.00 -20.66
CA SER A 431 7.44 4.44 -19.34
C SER A 431 8.49 5.32 -18.67
N LEU A 432 8.05 6.21 -17.78
CA LEU A 432 8.88 7.11 -17.01
C LEU A 432 8.59 6.93 -15.51
N ILE A 433 9.60 6.53 -14.74
CA ILE A 433 9.50 6.24 -13.29
C ILE A 433 10.58 7.04 -12.54
N LEU A 434 10.26 8.26 -12.15
CA LEU A 434 11.22 9.23 -11.59
C LEU A 434 11.09 9.35 -10.06
N SER A 435 11.03 8.21 -9.37
CA SER A 435 10.99 8.19 -7.90
C SER A 435 12.23 8.87 -7.32
N THR A 436 12.03 9.76 -6.35
CA THR A 436 13.11 10.47 -5.64
C THR A 436 13.52 9.76 -4.36
N CYS A 437 12.75 8.76 -3.95
CA CYS A 437 13.13 7.77 -2.95
C CYS A 437 13.68 6.51 -3.62
N PRO A 438 14.59 5.76 -2.96
CA PRO A 438 14.87 4.40 -3.38
C PRO A 438 13.57 3.58 -3.37
N GLU A 439 13.28 2.88 -4.47
CA GLU A 439 12.20 1.89 -4.49
C GLU A 439 12.72 0.57 -3.92
N THR A 440 11.86 -0.20 -3.25
CA THR A 440 12.20 -1.55 -2.78
C THR A 440 12.02 -2.60 -3.88
N TYR A 441 11.05 -2.43 -4.77
CA TYR A 441 10.85 -3.33 -5.93
C TYR A 441 10.39 -2.62 -7.20
N SER A 442 9.35 -1.77 -7.09
CA SER A 442 8.61 -1.14 -8.20
C SER A 442 7.82 -2.14 -9.08
N TYR A 443 6.57 -2.40 -8.70
CA TYR A 443 5.64 -3.17 -9.54
C TYR A 443 5.43 -2.52 -10.91
N THR A 444 5.37 -1.19 -10.96
CA THR A 444 5.20 -0.42 -12.20
C THR A 444 6.34 -0.60 -13.20
N LEU A 445 7.55 -0.93 -12.73
CA LEU A 445 8.67 -1.29 -13.60
C LEU A 445 8.41 -2.65 -14.28
N THR A 446 8.00 -3.64 -13.49
CA THR A 446 7.60 -4.97 -14.00
C THR A 446 6.45 -4.86 -14.98
N GLU A 447 5.37 -4.16 -14.61
CA GLU A 447 4.19 -3.96 -15.47
C GLU A 447 4.57 -3.27 -16.79
N SER A 448 5.46 -2.27 -16.76
CA SER A 448 5.94 -1.59 -17.97
C SER A 448 6.70 -2.54 -18.90
N TRP A 449 7.63 -3.34 -18.35
CA TRP A 449 8.37 -4.32 -19.14
C TRP A 449 7.49 -5.44 -19.69
N MET A 450 6.54 -5.95 -18.90
CA MET A 450 5.56 -6.95 -19.36
C MET A 450 4.63 -6.40 -20.45
N ALA A 451 4.39 -5.09 -20.44
CA ALA A 451 3.67 -4.39 -21.50
C ALA A 451 4.52 -4.09 -22.75
N GLY A 452 5.79 -4.50 -22.76
CA GLY A 452 6.73 -4.29 -23.87
C GLY A 452 7.35 -2.89 -23.92
N LEU A 453 7.26 -2.12 -22.83
CA LEU A 453 7.76 -0.74 -22.77
C LEU A 453 9.16 -0.70 -22.14
N PRO A 454 10.16 -0.08 -22.80
CA PRO A 454 11.37 0.30 -22.12
C PRO A 454 11.07 1.41 -21.12
N VAL A 455 11.95 1.56 -20.12
CA VAL A 455 11.70 2.47 -19.00
C VAL A 455 12.86 3.43 -18.81
N ILE A 456 12.57 4.71 -18.66
CA ILE A 456 13.51 5.69 -18.10
C ILE A 456 13.20 5.80 -16.61
N ALA A 457 14.19 5.54 -15.75
CA ALA A 457 13.99 5.55 -14.32
C ALA A 457 15.12 6.24 -13.55
N SER A 458 14.82 6.70 -12.34
CA SER A 458 15.83 7.25 -11.43
C SER A 458 16.92 6.22 -11.11
N ASP A 459 18.18 6.68 -11.02
CA ASP A 459 19.34 5.87 -10.60
C ASP A 459 19.35 5.59 -9.08
N LEU A 460 18.31 4.95 -8.55
CA LEU A 460 18.13 4.66 -7.12
C LEU A 460 17.54 3.27 -6.86
N GLY A 461 17.99 2.64 -5.75
CA GLY A 461 17.40 1.43 -5.17
C GLY A 461 17.13 0.31 -6.20
N ALA A 462 15.97 -0.32 -6.09
CA ALA A 462 15.58 -1.42 -6.97
C ALA A 462 15.47 -1.01 -8.44
N LEU A 463 15.14 0.24 -8.77
CA LEU A 463 15.10 0.71 -10.16
C LEU A 463 16.48 0.59 -10.81
N LYS A 464 17.51 1.07 -10.11
CA LYS A 464 18.92 0.96 -10.54
C LYS A 464 19.36 -0.49 -10.70
N GLU A 465 19.17 -1.28 -9.65
CA GLU A 465 19.58 -2.70 -9.62
C GLU A 465 18.96 -3.48 -10.78
N ARG A 466 17.64 -3.36 -10.94
CA ARG A 466 16.88 -4.17 -11.90
C ARG A 466 17.12 -3.73 -13.34
N ILE A 467 17.26 -2.42 -13.61
CA ILE A 467 17.60 -1.93 -14.96
C ILE A 467 19.02 -2.34 -15.35
N ASN A 468 20.01 -2.23 -14.45
CA ASN A 468 21.38 -2.66 -14.75
C ASN A 468 21.48 -4.17 -15.02
N SER A 469 20.68 -4.97 -14.31
CA SER A 469 20.69 -6.44 -14.47
C SER A 469 20.11 -6.92 -15.80
N ASN A 470 19.18 -6.17 -16.40
CA ASN A 470 18.45 -6.58 -17.61
C ASN A 470 18.75 -5.72 -18.84
N ASP A 471 19.35 -4.54 -18.65
CA ASP A 471 19.58 -3.52 -19.69
C ASP A 471 18.32 -3.20 -20.53
N ALA A 472 17.17 -3.12 -19.85
CA ALA A 472 15.84 -2.94 -20.43
C ALA A 472 15.28 -1.52 -20.25
N GLY A 473 16.16 -0.54 -20.08
CA GLY A 473 15.81 0.85 -19.82
C GLY A 473 17.01 1.76 -19.74
N TRP A 474 16.79 2.98 -19.26
CA TRP A 474 17.80 4.00 -19.01
C TRP A 474 17.71 4.50 -17.58
N LEU A 475 18.87 4.70 -16.96
CA LEU A 475 18.98 5.31 -15.64
C LEU A 475 19.33 6.78 -15.79
N VAL A 476 18.71 7.62 -14.95
CA VAL A 476 18.95 9.07 -14.92
C VAL A 476 19.20 9.56 -13.50
N ASP A 477 20.08 10.55 -13.38
CA ASP A 477 20.11 11.39 -12.19
C ASP A 477 18.85 12.26 -12.17
N TYR A 478 17.92 11.91 -11.27
CA TYR A 478 16.64 12.57 -11.14
C TYR A 478 16.75 14.05 -10.73
N THR A 479 17.90 14.48 -10.22
CA THR A 479 18.17 15.88 -9.86
C THR A 479 18.54 16.74 -11.08
N ASN A 480 18.93 16.12 -12.21
CA ASN A 480 19.34 16.83 -13.41
C ASN A 480 18.25 16.86 -14.51
N ILE A 481 17.25 17.71 -14.31
CA ILE A 481 16.09 17.86 -15.22
C ILE A 481 16.49 18.05 -16.69
N LYS A 482 17.56 18.82 -16.94
CA LYS A 482 18.04 19.11 -18.30
C LYS A 482 18.55 17.85 -19.00
N GLU A 483 19.28 17.01 -18.28
CA GLU A 483 19.80 15.75 -18.80
C GLU A 483 18.67 14.76 -19.09
N ILE A 484 17.70 14.64 -18.18
CA ILE A 484 16.51 13.80 -18.39
C ILE A 484 15.75 14.24 -19.65
N TYR A 485 15.49 15.54 -19.78
CA TYR A 485 14.84 16.09 -20.97
C TYR A 485 15.64 15.82 -22.25
N ASN A 486 16.95 16.04 -22.22
CA ASN A 486 17.82 15.81 -23.37
C ASN A 486 17.87 14.34 -23.78
N LEU A 487 17.89 13.42 -22.81
CA LEU A 487 17.79 11.98 -23.08
C LEU A 487 16.49 11.67 -23.80
N ILE A 488 15.35 12.11 -23.25
CA ILE A 488 14.02 11.84 -23.79
C ILE A 488 13.89 12.29 -25.25
N ILE A 489 14.32 13.51 -25.58
CA ILE A 489 14.13 14.05 -26.94
C ILE A 489 15.16 13.55 -27.95
N ASN A 490 16.24 12.89 -27.51
CA ASN A 490 17.33 12.43 -28.36
C ASN A 490 17.59 10.91 -28.23
N ILE A 491 16.61 10.11 -27.79
CA ILE A 491 16.75 8.65 -27.74
C ILE A 491 17.17 8.14 -29.12
N ASN A 492 18.29 7.41 -29.16
CA ASN A 492 18.79 6.82 -30.38
C ASN A 492 17.95 5.60 -30.76
N HIS A 493 17.55 5.50 -32.03
CA HIS A 493 16.71 4.40 -32.50
C HIS A 493 17.35 3.02 -32.29
N ASN A 494 18.65 2.86 -32.55
CA ASN A 494 19.32 1.56 -32.36
C ASN A 494 19.36 1.17 -30.88
N ASP A 495 19.62 2.14 -30.01
CA ASP A 495 19.61 1.92 -28.56
C ASP A 495 18.21 1.56 -28.06
N TYR A 496 17.17 2.24 -28.55
CA TYR A 496 15.77 1.90 -28.28
C TYR A 496 15.42 0.47 -28.67
N GLU A 497 15.77 0.04 -29.90
CA GLU A 497 15.55 -1.34 -30.37
C GLU A 497 16.32 -2.36 -29.52
N ASN A 498 17.52 -2.03 -29.05
CA ASN A 498 18.27 -2.88 -28.13
C ASN A 498 17.52 -3.05 -26.79
N LYS A 499 16.94 -1.98 -26.23
CA LYS A 499 16.13 -2.08 -25.00
C LYS A 499 14.91 -2.98 -25.21
N LEU A 500 14.22 -2.86 -26.35
CA LEU A 500 13.10 -3.74 -26.70
C LEU A 500 13.54 -5.21 -26.79
N SER A 501 14.67 -5.48 -27.45
CA SER A 501 15.23 -6.82 -27.52
C SER A 501 15.53 -7.40 -26.14
N ASN A 502 16.07 -6.59 -25.22
CA ASN A 502 16.40 -7.03 -23.88
C ASN A 502 15.15 -7.32 -23.03
N ILE A 503 14.09 -6.51 -23.15
CA ILE A 503 12.80 -6.77 -22.48
C ILE A 503 12.27 -8.16 -22.84
N SER A 504 12.34 -8.56 -24.11
CA SER A 504 11.84 -9.86 -24.56
C SER A 504 12.55 -11.07 -23.92
N LYS A 505 13.76 -10.85 -23.36
CA LYS A 505 14.59 -11.87 -22.72
C LYS A 505 14.41 -11.91 -21.20
N ILE A 506 13.73 -10.92 -20.61
CA ILE A 506 13.49 -10.89 -19.17
C ILE A 506 12.62 -12.07 -18.79
N LYS A 507 13.04 -12.78 -17.75
CA LYS A 507 12.21 -13.77 -17.04
C LYS A 507 11.67 -13.09 -15.80
N PHE A 508 10.35 -12.99 -15.71
CA PHE A 508 9.69 -12.44 -14.55
C PHE A 508 9.41 -13.57 -13.56
N LYS A 509 9.52 -13.26 -12.27
CA LYS A 509 9.05 -14.13 -11.20
C LYS A 509 7.53 -14.26 -11.33
N GLU A 510 7.04 -15.49 -11.43
CA GLU A 510 5.60 -15.77 -11.41
C GLU A 510 5.07 -15.77 -9.97
N LEU A 511 3.77 -15.54 -9.81
CA LEU A 511 3.12 -15.52 -8.49
C LEU A 511 3.37 -16.82 -7.70
N ASP A 512 3.15 -17.95 -8.35
CA ASP A 512 3.28 -19.28 -7.73
C ASP A 512 4.73 -19.54 -7.30
N GLU A 513 5.72 -19.14 -8.11
CA GLU A 513 7.13 -19.27 -7.78
C GLU A 513 7.51 -18.48 -6.51
N MET A 514 6.96 -17.29 -6.33
CA MET A 514 7.18 -16.50 -5.12
C MET A 514 6.48 -17.14 -3.91
N CYS A 515 5.24 -17.60 -4.06
CA CYS A 515 4.51 -18.27 -2.99
C CYS A 515 5.22 -19.55 -2.53
N ASP A 516 5.73 -20.36 -3.46
CA ASP A 516 6.52 -21.57 -3.17
C ASP A 516 7.77 -21.26 -2.33
N GLU A 517 8.44 -20.13 -2.58
CA GLU A 517 9.60 -19.72 -1.78
C GLU A 517 9.24 -19.32 -0.34
N TYR A 518 8.09 -18.69 -0.13
CA TYR A 518 7.57 -18.37 1.20
C TYR A 518 7.10 -19.63 1.92
N ILE A 519 6.35 -20.52 1.25
CA ILE A 519 5.89 -21.78 1.82
C ILE A 519 7.08 -22.66 2.21
N SER A 520 8.10 -22.77 1.36
CA SER A 520 9.34 -23.48 1.69
C SER A 520 10.08 -22.88 2.89
N LEU A 521 10.01 -21.55 3.06
CA LEU A 521 10.55 -20.88 4.24
C LEU A 521 9.72 -21.19 5.50
N PHE A 522 8.39 -21.20 5.40
CA PHE A 522 7.49 -21.50 6.52
C PHE A 522 7.62 -22.96 6.96
N ALA A 523 7.72 -23.90 6.03
CA ALA A 523 7.94 -25.32 6.33
C ALA A 523 9.19 -25.52 7.20
N LYS A 524 10.33 -24.92 6.82
CA LYS A 524 11.59 -24.97 7.59
C LYS A 524 11.49 -24.43 9.02
N LEU A 525 10.50 -23.59 9.30
CA LEU A 525 10.30 -22.93 10.59
C LEU A 525 9.24 -23.62 11.44
N THR A 526 8.40 -24.46 10.83
CA THR A 526 7.25 -25.08 11.49
C THR A 526 7.39 -26.61 11.60
N ASP A 527 8.32 -27.21 10.85
CA ASP A 527 8.82 -28.59 11.02
C ASP A 527 9.79 -28.71 12.19
#